data_AF-A0A328TTG2-F1
#
_entry.id   AF-A0A328TTG2-F1
#
_cell.length_a   1.000
_cell.length_b   1.000
_cell.length_c   1.000
_cell.angle_alpha   90.00
_cell.angle_beta   90.00
_cell.angle_gamma   90.00
#
_symmetry.space_group_name_H-M   'P 1'
#
loop_
_entity.id
_entity.type
_entity.pdbx_description
1 polymer ?
#
loop_
_entity_poly.entity_id
_entity_poly.type
_entity_poly.pdbx_seq_one_letter_code
_entity_poly.pdbx_strand_id
1 'polypeptide(L)' 'MDIEEIVALSVKHNAGDLHLCSGHYPFWRCNGRLELIEAEGEGVVTGKLCLALAEHSTKSWRAAGRWIFP' A
#
# COMPACT_ATOMS: atom_id res chain seq x y z
N MET A 1 2.54 -7.86 6.18
CA MET A 1 3.32 -6.62 6.21
C MET A 1 2.46 -5.57 6.85
N ASP A 2 2.91 -5.03 7.97
CA ASP A 2 2.26 -3.90 8.64
C ASP A 2 2.71 -2.58 7.97
N ILE A 3 1.95 -1.50 8.12
CA ILE A 3 2.33 -0.19 7.60
C ILE A 3 3.66 0.28 8.19
N GLU A 4 3.95 -0.10 9.43
CA GLU A 4 5.17 0.21 10.15
C GLU A 4 6.42 -0.35 9.45
N GLU A 5 6.34 -1.58 8.94
CA GLU A 5 7.44 -2.22 8.20
C GLU A 5 7.70 -1.50 6.87
N ILE A 6 6.64 -1.04 6.20
CA ILE A 6 6.74 -0.31 4.93
C ILE A 6 7.33 1.08 5.17
N VAL A 7 6.95 1.74 6.26
CA VAL A 7 7.54 3.03 6.66
C VAL A 7 9.02 2.85 7.03
N ALA A 8 9.36 1.79 7.76
CA ALA A 8 10.76 1.50 8.07
C ALA A 8 11.60 1.25 6.79
N LEU A 9 11.04 0.51 5.83
CA LEU A 9 11.65 0.31 4.52
C LEU A 9 11.73 1.60 3.72
N SER A 10 10.69 2.44 3.70
CA SER A 10 10.71 3.71 2.97
C SER A 10 11.81 4.63 3.50
N VAL A 11 12.00 4.69 4.83
CA VAL A 11 13.12 5.42 5.45
C VAL A 11 14.47 4.82 5.06
N LYS A 12 14.62 3.49 5.10
CA LYS A 12 15.85 2.78 4.67
C LYS A 12 16.24 3.12 3.23
N HIS A 13 15.25 3.25 2.34
CA HIS A 13 15.44 3.58 0.92
C HIS A 13 15.45 5.10 0.64
N ASN A 14 15.35 5.94 1.67
CA ASN A 14 15.26 7.40 1.56
C ASN A 14 14.16 7.86 0.59
N ALA A 15 13.01 7.19 0.66
CA ALA A 15 11.83 7.57 -0.08
C ALA A 15 11.28 8.90 0.43
N GLY A 16 11.00 9.83 -0.48
CA GLY A 16 10.35 11.10 -0.17
C GLY A 16 8.85 10.93 0.07
N ASP A 17 8.20 10.02 -0.65
CA ASP A 17 6.76 9.79 -0.55
C ASP A 17 6.43 8.31 -0.67
N LEU A 18 5.38 7.90 0.05
CA LEU A 18 4.80 6.57 0.00
C LEU A 18 3.39 6.65 -0.58
N HIS A 19 3.15 5.95 -1.68
CA HIS A 19 1.86 5.87 -2.35
C HIS A 19 1.18 4.53 -2.05
N LEU A 20 0.08 4.59 -1.30
CA LEU A 20 -0.77 3.45 -0.95
C LEU A 20 -2.14 3.62 -1.59
N CYS A 21 -2.46 2.75 -2.55
CA CYS A 21 -3.75 2.72 -3.23
C CYS A 21 -4.45 1.39 -2.99
N SER A 22 -5.75 1.42 -2.66
CA SER A 22 -6.56 0.21 -2.56
C SER A 22 -6.60 -0.52 -3.90
N GLY A 23 -6.29 -1.81 -3.92
CA GLY A 23 -6.33 -2.63 -5.14
C GLY A 23 -5.15 -2.40 -6.10
N HIS A 24 -4.17 -1.59 -5.73
CA HIS A 24 -2.92 -1.43 -6.49
C HIS A 24 -1.71 -1.75 -5.60
N TYR A 25 -0.61 -2.11 -6.26
CA TYR A 25 0.65 -2.32 -5.56
C TYR A 25 1.15 -1.01 -4.92
N PRO A 26 1.83 -1.07 -3.77
CA PRO A 26 2.42 0.10 -3.14
C PRO A 26 3.64 0.58 -3.93
N PHE A 27 3.77 1.90 -4.05
CA PHE A 27 4.91 2.56 -4.70
C PHE A 27 5.55 3.54 -3.73
N TRP A 28 6.85 3.75 -3.85
CA TRP A 28 7.52 4.88 -3.21
C TRP A 28 8.13 5.82 -4.23
N ARG A 29 8.40 7.05 -3.82
CA ARG A 29 9.14 8.01 -4.63
C ARG A 29 10.54 8.18 -4.09
N CYS A 30 11.53 7.66 -4.81
CA CYS A 30 12.95 7.80 -4.49
C CYS A 30 13.60 8.75 -5.51
N ASN A 31 14.22 9.83 -5.05
CA ASN A 31 14.91 10.80 -5.92
C ASN A 31 14.06 11.32 -7.09
N GLY A 32 12.76 11.52 -6.85
CA GLY A 32 11.81 11.99 -7.88
C GLY A 32 11.30 10.92 -8.84
N ARG A 33 11.68 9.65 -8.67
CA ARG A 33 11.18 8.51 -9.46
C ARG A 33 10.24 7.65 -8.62
N LEU A 34 9.13 7.25 -9.22
CA LEU A 34 8.23 6.25 -8.64
C LEU A 34 8.79 4.86 -8.89
N GLU A 35 9.00 4.11 -7.83
CA GLU A 35 9.50 2.74 -7.87
C GLU A 35 8.53 1.84 -7.10
N LEU A 36 8.38 0.62 -7.59
CA LEU A 36 7.59 -0.42 -6.92
C LEU A 36 8.30 -0.81 -5.63
N ILE A 37 7.55 -0.96 -4.54
CA ILE A 37 8.13 -1.48 -3.31
C ILE A 37 8.26 -3.00 -3.45
N GLU A 38 9.42 -3.44 -3.94
CA GLU A 38 9.81 -4.83 -3.91
C GLU A 38 10.28 -5.15 -2.50
N ALA A 39 9.38 -5.65 -1.66
CA ALA A 39 9.78 -6.20 -0.38
C ALA A 39 10.74 -7.37 -0.66
N GLU A 40 11.98 -7.26 -0.20
CA GLU A 40 12.98 -8.31 -0.37
C GLU A 40 12.53 -9.58 0.35
N GLY A 41 11.94 -10.51 -0.41
CA GLY A 41 11.33 -11.73 0.11
C GLY A 41 9.95 -11.96 -0.49
N GLU A 42 9.93 -12.55 -1.70
CA GLU A 42 8.77 -13.06 -2.44
C GLU A 42 7.61 -12.06 -2.69
N GLY A 43 7.23 -11.88 -3.96
CA GLY A 43 6.11 -11.01 -4.41
C GLY A 43 4.72 -11.29 -3.81
N VAL A 44 4.62 -12.17 -2.82
CA VAL A 44 3.45 -12.43 -1.96
C VAL A 44 3.17 -11.26 -1.00
N VAL A 45 4.20 -10.49 -0.63
CA VAL A 45 4.11 -9.47 0.44
C VAL A 45 3.34 -8.21 -0.01
N THR A 46 3.52 -7.77 -1.25
CA THR A 46 2.83 -6.61 -1.82
C THR A 46 1.35 -6.89 -2.10
N GLY A 47 1.00 -8.14 -2.43
CA GLY A 47 -0.38 -8.58 -2.62
C GLY A 47 -1.23 -8.51 -1.34
N LYS A 48 -0.64 -8.86 -0.18
CA LYS A 48 -1.36 -8.82 1.11
C LYS A 48 -1.72 -7.40 1.55
N LEU A 49 -0.81 -6.45 1.39
CA LEU A 49 -1.09 -5.05 1.73
C LEU A 49 -2.17 -4.46 0.81
N CYS A 50 -2.06 -4.75 -0.49
CA CYS A 50 -3.02 -4.31 -1.50
C CYS A 50 -4.44 -4.81 -1.17
N LEU A 51 -4.56 -6.09 -0.78
CA LEU A 51 -5.81 -6.68 -0.33
C LEU A 51 -6.32 -6.05 0.97
N ALA A 52 -5.46 -5.88 1.97
CA ALA A 52 -5.82 -5.27 3.25
C ALA A 52 -6.33 -3.82 3.10
N LEU A 53 -5.66 -3.01 2.26
CA LEU A 53 -6.09 -1.65 1.93
C LEU A 53 -7.45 -1.64 1.21
N ALA A 54 -7.67 -2.59 0.28
CA ALA A 54 -8.94 -2.74 -0.42
C ALA A 54 -10.08 -3.16 0.52
N GLU A 55 -9.83 -4.12 1.42
CA GLU A 55 -10.80 -4.57 2.42
C GLU A 55 -11.16 -3.45 3.41
N HIS A 56 -10.16 -2.73 3.92
CA HIS A 56 -10.37 -1.64 4.87
C HIS A 56 -11.17 -0.50 4.23
N SER A 57 -10.83 -0.14 3.01
CA SER A 57 -11.59 0.84 2.23
C SER A 57 -13.03 0.38 2.08
N THR A 58 -13.26 -0.85 1.63
CA THR A 58 -14.60 -1.44 1.45
C THR A 58 -15.42 -1.40 2.74
N LYS A 59 -14.84 -1.81 3.87
CA LYS A 59 -15.49 -1.75 5.19
C LYS A 59 -15.85 -0.32 5.57
N SER A 60 -14.95 0.63 5.37
CA SER A 60 -15.18 2.06 5.65
C SER A 60 -16.31 2.64 4.79
N TRP A 61 -16.30 2.37 3.48
CA TRP A 61 -17.36 2.82 2.57
C TRP A 61 -18.73 2.20 2.89
N ARG A 62 -18.76 0.92 3.29
CA ARG A 62 -19.98 0.24 3.77
C ARG A 62 -20.49 0.88 5.07
N ALA A 63 -19.62 1.14 6.04
CA ALA A 63 -19.98 1.82 7.28
C ALA A 63 -20.49 3.24 7.05
N ALA A 64 -19.93 3.95 6.06
CA ALA A 64 -20.35 5.30 5.67
C ALA A 64 -21.60 5.34 4.77
N GLY A 65 -22.17 4.19 4.39
CA GLY A 65 -23.34 4.12 3.49
C GLY A 65 -23.07 4.60 2.06
N ARG A 66 -21.80 4.64 1.63
CA ARG A 66 -21.36 5.18 0.32
C ARG A 66 -20.91 4.09 -0.65
N TRP A 67 -21.07 2.82 -0.30
CA TRP A 67 -20.75 1.68 -1.16
C TRP A 67 -21.87 1.46 -2.18
N ILE A 68 -21.56 1.66 -3.47
CA ILE A 68 -22.54 1.68 -4.59
C ILE A 68 -22.47 0.46 -5.52
N PHE A 69 -21.60 -0.51 -5.24
CA PHE A 69 -21.54 -1.78 -5.97
C PHE A 69 -22.06 -2.94 -5.10
N PRO A 70 -22.72 -3.96 -5.67
CA PRO A 70 -23.21 -5.12 -4.92
C PRO A 70 -22.09 -5.91 -4.22
#